data_AF-A0A524J9Z1-F1
#
_entry.id   AF-A0A524J9Z1-F1
#
_cell.length_a   1.000
_cell.length_b   1.000
_cell.length_c   1.000
_cell.angle_alpha   90.00
_cell.angle_beta   90.00
_cell.angle_gamma   90.00
#
_symmetry.space_group_name_H-M   'P 1'
#
loop_
_entity.id
_entity.type
_entity.pdbx_description
1 polymer ?
#
loop_
_entity_poly.entity_id
_entity_poly.type
_entity_poly.pdbx_seq_one_letter_code
_entity_poly.pdbx_strand_id
1 'polypeptide(L)' 'MKSAVRTIGQKYLSPGETLLHGDYYPGSWMTVGDQFYVIDPEFGFVGFAEFDLGVMVAHLIMATMEVEKLDLVSQL' A
#
# COMPACT_ATOMS: atom_id res chain seq x y z
N MET A 1 -6.21 -19.87 -2.98
CA MET A 1 -6.69 -18.48 -3.06
C MET A 1 -7.55 -18.06 -1.86
N LYS A 2 -8.74 -18.63 -1.64
CA LYS A 2 -9.64 -18.21 -0.53
C LYS A 2 -9.00 -18.26 0.88
N SER A 3 -8.21 -19.31 1.17
CA SER A 3 -7.52 -19.44 2.46
C SER A 3 -6.49 -18.31 2.67
N ALA A 4 -5.64 -18.03 1.67
CA ALA A 4 -4.64 -16.96 1.74
C ALA A 4 -5.29 -15.57 1.92
N VAL A 5 -6.36 -15.29 1.17
CA VAL A 5 -7.13 -14.04 1.31
C VAL A 5 -7.71 -13.91 2.72
N ARG A 6 -8.24 -15.00 3.29
CA ARG A 6 -8.75 -15.00 4.67
C ARG A 6 -7.64 -14.71 5.69
N THR A 7 -6.47 -15.34 5.54
CA THR A 7 -5.33 -15.12 6.45
C THR A 7 -4.85 -13.68 6.40
N ILE A 8 -4.70 -13.10 5.21
CA ILE A 8 -4.28 -11.69 5.06
C ILE A 8 -5.38 -10.73 5.54
N GLY A 9 -6.66 -11.03 5.26
CA GLY A 9 -7.78 -10.25 5.77
C GLY A 9 -7.86 -10.25 7.31
N GLN A 10 -7.52 -11.36 7.96
CA GLN A 10 -7.39 -11.40 9.42
C GLN A 10 -6.25 -10.51 9.93
N LYS A 11 -5.11 -10.46 9.22
CA LYS A 11 -4.02 -9.54 9.55
C LYS A 11 -4.44 -8.08 9.37
N TYR A 12 -5.10 -7.74 8.27
CA TYR A 12 -5.63 -6.41 8.01
C TYR A 12 -6.57 -5.91 9.13
N LEU A 13 -7.39 -6.81 9.69
CA LEU A 13 -8.30 -6.50 10.80
C LEU A 13 -7.64 -6.56 12.19
N SER A 14 -6.40 -7.02 12.29
CA SER A 14 -5.71 -7.15 13.57
C SER A 14 -4.98 -5.85 13.95
N PRO A 15 -4.78 -5.58 15.25
CA PRO A 15 -4.09 -4.37 15.68
C PRO A 15 -2.67 -4.28 15.11
N GLY A 16 -2.31 -3.12 14.58
CA GLY A 16 -0.93 -2.76 14.25
C GLY A 16 -0.47 -1.53 15.02
N GLU A 17 0.67 -0.97 14.63
CA GLU A 17 1.32 0.14 15.34
C GLU A 17 1.52 1.39 14.45
N THR A 18 1.09 1.34 13.18
CA THR A 18 1.31 2.42 12.20
C THR A 18 -0.01 3.02 11.76
N LEU A 19 -0.11 4.35 11.75
CA LEU A 19 -1.23 5.04 11.08
C LEU A 19 -1.02 4.95 9.57
N LEU A 20 -1.91 4.22 8.90
CA LEU A 20 -1.87 3.98 7.46
C LEU A 20 -2.63 5.08 6.71
N HIS A 21 -2.28 5.25 5.44
CA HIS A 21 -3.10 5.96 4.46
C HIS A 21 -4.38 5.16 4.13
N GLY A 22 -4.25 3.84 3.96
CA GLY A 22 -5.36 2.94 3.65
C GLY A 22 -5.70 2.80 2.16
N ASP A 23 -5.10 3.62 1.30
CA ASP A 23 -5.19 3.54 -0.16
C ASP A 23 -3.99 4.22 -0.84
N TYR A 24 -2.79 3.80 -0.48
CA TYR A 24 -1.54 4.41 -0.90
C TYR A 24 -1.10 3.93 -2.30
N TYR A 25 -1.65 4.54 -3.35
CA TYR A 25 -1.27 4.28 -4.74
C TYR A 25 -1.04 5.59 -5.53
N PRO A 26 -0.45 5.54 -6.75
CA PRO A 26 -0.12 6.75 -7.51
C PRO A 26 -1.28 7.71 -7.79
N GLY A 27 -2.54 7.26 -7.74
CA GLY A 27 -3.71 8.14 -7.85
C GLY A 27 -3.92 9.04 -6.64
N SER A 28 -3.43 8.63 -5.47
CA SER A 28 -3.44 9.40 -4.22
C SER A 28 -2.19 10.28 -4.07
N TRP A 29 -1.38 10.42 -5.13
CA TRP A 29 -0.15 11.22 -5.13
C TRP A 29 -0.30 12.40 -6.07
N MET A 30 0.20 13.56 -5.66
CA MET A 30 0.15 14.78 -6.44
C MET A 30 1.51 15.47 -6.44
N THR A 31 1.92 15.98 -7.60
CA THR A 31 3.12 16.80 -7.74
C THR A 31 2.75 18.23 -8.14
N VAL A 32 3.36 19.21 -7.48
CA VAL A 32 3.22 20.64 -7.83
C VAL A 32 4.61 21.25 -7.88
N GLY A 33 5.12 21.48 -9.10
CA GLY A 33 6.52 21.81 -9.30
C GLY A 33 7.40 20.67 -8.78
N ASP A 34 8.35 21.01 -7.89
CA ASP A 34 9.26 20.04 -7.26
C ASP A 34 8.73 19.47 -5.92
N GLN A 35 7.48 19.79 -5.56
CA GLN A 35 6.87 19.31 -4.31
C GLN A 35 6.00 18.07 -4.55
N PHE A 36 6.08 17.11 -3.62
CA PHE A 36 5.29 15.89 -3.63
C PHE A 36 4.31 15.87 -2.45
N TYR A 37 3.07 15.51 -2.72
CA TYR A 37 1.99 15.44 -1.75
C TYR A 37 1.30 14.09 -1.84
N VAL A 38 0.92 13.56 -0.68
CA VAL A 38 0.01 12.43 -0.55
C VAL A 38 -1.33 12.99 -0.09
N ILE A 39 -2.41 12.62 -0.76
CA ILE A 39 -3.76 13.16 -0.57
C ILE A 39 -4.77 12.04 -0.34
N ASP A 40 -5.94 12.40 0.18
CA ASP A 40 -7.09 11.48 0.33
C ASP A 40 -6.88 10.25 1.26
N PRO A 41 -6.46 10.44 2.54
CA PRO A 41 -6.31 9.35 3.49
C PRO A 41 -7.67 8.95 4.13
N GLU A 42 -8.78 8.95 3.39
CA GLU A 42 -10.11 8.70 3.93
C GLU A 42 -10.30 7.26 4.44
N PHE A 43 -9.46 6.33 3.97
CA PHE A 43 -9.40 4.94 4.41
C PHE A 43 -8.38 4.70 5.53
N GLY A 44 -7.81 5.76 6.11
CA GLY A 44 -6.75 5.66 7.11
C GLY A 44 -7.20 4.96 8.40
N PHE A 45 -6.37 4.02 8.86
CA PHE A 45 -6.56 3.30 10.12
C PHE A 45 -5.22 2.87 10.72
N VAL A 46 -5.22 2.43 11.98
CA VAL A 46 -4.00 1.91 12.63
C VAL A 46 -3.82 0.44 12.28
N GLY A 47 -2.73 0.10 11.60
CA GLY A 47 -2.47 -1.24 11.08
C GLY A 47 -0.99 -1.51 10.79
N PHE A 48 -0.77 -2.49 9.91
CA PHE A 48 0.55 -2.93 9.44
C PHE A 48 0.99 -2.08 8.25
N ALA A 49 2.17 -1.46 8.33
CA ALA A 49 2.71 -0.57 7.29
C ALA A 49 2.79 -1.23 5.90
N GLU A 50 2.97 -2.55 5.90
CA GLU A 50 3.05 -3.40 4.72
C GLU A 50 1.77 -3.37 3.87
N PHE A 51 0.63 -2.96 4.43
CA PHE A 51 -0.61 -2.78 3.67
C PHE A 51 -0.46 -1.68 2.62
N ASP A 52 -0.04 -0.47 3.01
CA ASP A 52 0.16 0.65 2.09
C ASP A 52 1.28 0.34 1.08
N LEU A 53 2.36 -0.30 1.52
CA LEU A 53 3.46 -0.72 0.64
C LEU A 53 2.98 -1.75 -0.40
N GLY A 54 2.15 -2.71 0.02
CA GLY A 54 1.55 -3.71 -0.86
C GLY A 54 0.63 -3.09 -1.91
N VAL A 55 -0.23 -2.14 -1.51
CA VAL A 55 -1.12 -1.39 -2.42
C VAL A 55 -0.29 -0.62 -3.45
N MET A 56 0.75 0.10 -3.01
CA MET A 56 1.65 0.84 -3.90
C MET A 56 2.30 -0.08 -4.92
N VAL A 57 2.96 -1.15 -4.48
CA VAL A 57 3.71 -2.04 -5.36
C VAL A 57 2.79 -2.76 -6.34
N ALA A 58 1.62 -3.22 -5.90
CA ALA A 58 0.63 -3.81 -6.80
C ALA A 58 0.25 -2.84 -7.93
N HIS A 59 0.01 -1.57 -7.63
CA HIS A 59 -0.32 -0.55 -8.64
C HIS A 59 0.86 -0.23 -9.56
N LEU A 60 2.09 -0.17 -9.04
CA LEU A 60 3.28 0.01 -9.86
C LEU A 60 3.48 -1.15 -10.84
N ILE A 61 3.27 -2.39 -10.40
CA ILE A 61 3.32 -3.58 -11.26
C ILE A 61 2.23 -3.51 -12.33
N MET A 62 0.99 -3.14 -11.96
CA MET A 62 -0.10 -3.00 -12.93
C MET A 62 0.18 -1.89 -13.97
N ALA A 63 0.83 -0.80 -13.56
CA ALA A 63 1.16 0.32 -14.43
C ALA A 63 2.32 0.04 -15.38
N THR A 64 3.34 -0.73 -14.94
CA THR A 64 4.57 -0.93 -15.73
C THR A 64 4.78 -2.35 -16.23
N MET A 65 4.00 -3.32 -15.76
CA MET A 65 4.14 -4.75 -16.05
C MET A 65 5.48 -5.37 -15.58
N GLU A 66 6.17 -4.71 -14.65
CA GLU A 66 7.46 -5.14 -14.09
C GLU A 66 7.25 -5.77 -12.72
N VAL A 67 7.29 -7.10 -12.67
CA VAL A 67 7.03 -7.88 -11.43
C VAL A 67 8.19 -7.75 -10.43
N GLU A 68 9.39 -7.43 -10.93
CA GLU A 68 10.61 -7.18 -10.15
C GLU A 68 10.44 -6.03 -9.15
N LYS A 69 9.42 -5.18 -9.33
CA LYS A 69 9.05 -4.15 -8.34
C LYS A 69 8.59 -4.73 -7.00
N LEU A 70 8.24 -6.02 -6.91
CA LEU A 70 8.05 -6.70 -5.63
C LEU A 70 9.31 -6.66 -4.77
N ASP A 71 10.50 -6.64 -5.39
CA ASP A 71 11.76 -6.64 -4.67
C ASP A 71 11.99 -5.34 -3.88
N LEU A 72 11.31 -4.25 -4.27
CA LEU A 72 11.35 -2.96 -3.56
C LEU A 72 10.88 -3.06 -2.10
N VAL A 73 9.93 -3.95 -1.83
CA VAL A 73 9.31 -4.10 -0.50
C VAL A 73 9.62 -5.43 0.16
N SER A 74 10.22 -6.37 -0.57
CA SER A 74 10.55 -7.71 -0.06
C SER A 74 11.73 -7.71 0.92
N GLN A 75 12.42 -6.58 1.08
CA GLN A 75 13.59 -6.40 1.95
C GLN A 75 13.33 -5.48 3.16
N LEU A 76 12.11 -4.93 3.25
CA LEU A 76 11.66 -4.08 4.36
C LEU A 76 11.05 -4.95 5.47
#